data_AF-A0A2V6AQ54-F1
#
_entry.id   AF-A0A2V6AQ54-F1
#
_cell.length_a   1.000
_cell.length_b   1.000
_cell.length_c   1.000
_cell.angle_alpha   90.00
_cell.angle_beta   90.00
_cell.angle_gamma   90.00
#
_symmetry.space_group_name_H-M   'P 1'
#
loop_
_entity.id
_entity.type
_entity.pdbx_description
1 polymer ?
#
loop_
_entity_poly.entity_id
_entity_poly.type
_entity_poly.pdbx_seq_one_letter_code
_entity_poly.pdbx_strand_id
1 'polypeptide(L)'
;MADRFDWAFRIQFLYGSDARYLKSIGLLDLITDDTVQPDIPELWFLAHFPISGNAGGLDLKLGEFMTCFGADMSDPRRNVFYSRDYIFNFGCPFHGTGALLTLHVAPDLDVYAGIDRGVNVALEDNNDAPSFYGGAMMNCCKGKVCCAAMTHAGPENPRDNHGYRYLSDVLTTWKVTDRITSITDLNYAYAILFDLRG
;
A
#
# COMPACT_ATOMS: atom_id res chain seq x y z
N MET A 1 -11.89 -22.34 2.23
CA MET A 1 -12.82 -21.19 2.13
C MET A 1 -12.79 -20.55 0.73
N ALA A 2 -11.91 -20.98 -0.18
CA ALA A 2 -11.66 -20.40 -1.51
C ALA A 2 -12.58 -20.87 -2.66
N ASP A 3 -13.69 -21.56 -2.37
CA ASP A 3 -14.52 -22.20 -3.41
C ASP A 3 -15.81 -21.41 -3.73
N ARG A 4 -16.01 -20.24 -3.12
CA ARG A 4 -17.24 -19.45 -3.26
C ARG A 4 -16.93 -17.99 -3.46
N PHE A 5 -17.76 -17.30 -4.23
CA PHE A 5 -17.74 -15.85 -4.29
C PHE A 5 -18.06 -15.27 -2.90
N ASP A 6 -17.29 -14.26 -2.49
CA ASP A 6 -17.51 -13.53 -1.23
C ASP A 6 -17.21 -12.05 -1.47
N TRP A 7 -17.68 -11.18 -0.58
CA TRP A 7 -17.42 -9.75 -0.67
C TRP A 7 -17.37 -9.10 0.71
N ALA A 8 -16.61 -8.01 0.79
CA ALA A 8 -16.41 -7.25 2.01
C ALA A 8 -16.31 -5.75 1.70
N PHE A 9 -16.50 -4.92 2.71
CA PHE A 9 -16.22 -3.49 2.62
C PHE A 9 -15.71 -2.98 3.96
N ARG A 10 -15.03 -1.83 3.93
CA ARG A 10 -14.56 -1.14 5.12
C ARG A 10 -14.74 0.36 4.95
N ILE A 11 -15.19 0.99 6.03
CA ILE A 11 -15.27 2.43 6.19
C ILE A 11 -14.62 2.76 7.53
N GLN A 12 -13.64 3.65 7.52
CA GLN A 12 -12.97 4.12 8.72
C GLN A 12 -12.98 5.64 8.75
N PHE A 13 -13.39 6.18 9.89
CA PHE A 13 -13.34 7.62 10.16
C PHE A 13 -12.28 7.91 11.22
N LEU A 14 -11.53 8.98 11.03
CA LEU A 14 -10.52 9.47 11.94
C LEU A 14 -10.80 10.94 12.28
N TYR A 15 -10.63 11.31 13.54
CA TYR A 15 -10.68 12.69 13.98
C TYR A 15 -9.58 12.92 15.01
N GLY A 16 -8.62 13.80 14.72
CA GLY A 16 -7.45 13.98 15.58
C GLY A 16 -6.36 14.85 14.97
N SER A 17 -5.28 15.05 15.70
CA SER A 17 -4.08 15.72 15.20
C SER A 17 -3.35 14.91 14.15
N ASP A 18 -3.39 13.59 14.29
CA ASP A 18 -2.64 12.64 13.46
C ASP A 18 -3.19 12.58 12.04
N ALA A 19 -4.48 12.93 11.87
CA ALA A 19 -5.13 13.06 10.57
C ALA A 19 -4.31 13.94 9.61
N ARG A 20 -3.67 15.01 10.11
CA ARG A 20 -2.86 15.93 9.30
C ARG A 20 -1.70 15.27 8.55
N TYR A 21 -1.15 14.19 9.09
CA TYR A 21 0.01 13.51 8.50
C TYR A 21 -0.39 12.35 7.57
N LEU A 22 -1.65 11.90 7.65
CA LEU A 22 -2.15 10.70 6.97
C LEU A 22 -3.20 11.02 5.90
N LYS A 23 -3.52 12.30 5.66
CA LYS A 23 -4.55 12.68 4.68
C LYS A 23 -4.17 12.28 3.26
N SER A 24 -5.15 11.79 2.52
CA SER A 24 -5.13 11.77 1.05
C SER A 24 -5.59 13.12 0.49
N ILE A 25 -4.88 13.62 -0.51
CA ILE A 25 -5.22 14.84 -1.26
C ILE A 25 -6.56 14.62 -1.96
N GLY A 26 -7.50 15.56 -1.80
CA GLY A 26 -8.85 15.50 -2.36
C GLY A 26 -9.89 14.74 -1.52
N LEU A 27 -9.57 14.23 -0.33
CA LEU A 27 -10.57 13.69 0.61
C LEU A 27 -10.49 14.38 1.97
N LEU A 28 -11.42 15.31 2.23
CA LEU A 28 -11.51 16.11 3.47
C LEU A 28 -10.25 16.93 3.81
N ASP A 29 -9.31 17.09 2.87
CA ASP A 29 -8.04 17.80 3.04
C ASP A 29 -8.20 19.32 3.15
N LEU A 30 -9.18 19.91 2.47
CA LEU A 30 -9.48 21.35 2.49
C LEU A 30 -10.54 21.79 3.52
N ILE A 31 -10.99 20.89 4.40
CA ILE A 31 -12.12 21.18 5.32
C ILE A 31 -11.72 22.11 6.47
N THR A 32 -10.47 22.07 6.92
CA THR A 32 -9.99 22.94 8.00
C THR A 32 -8.47 23.03 7.98
N ASP A 33 -7.95 24.15 8.45
CA ASP A 33 -6.51 24.40 8.70
C ASP A 33 -6.12 24.14 10.16
N ASP A 34 -7.05 23.69 10.99
CA ASP A 34 -6.85 23.50 12.44
C ASP A 34 -5.93 22.31 12.76
N THR A 35 -5.40 22.30 13.98
CA THR A 35 -4.53 21.19 14.42
C THR A 35 -5.26 19.85 14.46
N VAL A 36 -6.55 19.84 14.78
CA VAL A 36 -7.40 18.66 14.90
C VAL A 36 -8.36 18.63 13.74
N GLN A 37 -8.32 17.56 12.94
CA GLN A 37 -9.05 17.51 11.67
C GLN A 37 -9.74 16.15 11.49
N PRO A 38 -10.88 16.11 10.77
CA PRO A 38 -11.48 14.86 10.31
C PRO A 38 -10.74 14.31 9.09
N ASP A 39 -10.79 12.99 8.93
CA ASP A 39 -10.22 12.25 7.81
C ASP A 39 -10.92 10.88 7.62
N ILE A 40 -10.81 10.29 6.44
CA ILE A 40 -11.35 8.96 6.10
C ILE A 40 -10.20 8.12 5.53
N PRO A 41 -9.38 7.49 6.39
CA PRO A 41 -8.15 6.81 5.96
C PRO A 41 -8.39 5.49 5.19
N GLU A 42 -9.56 4.87 5.34
CA GLU A 42 -9.92 3.66 4.58
C GLU A 42 -11.40 3.71 4.17
N LEU A 43 -11.64 3.65 2.88
CA LEU A 43 -12.96 3.46 2.28
C LEU A 43 -12.80 2.55 1.06
N TRP A 44 -13.05 1.25 1.24
CA TRP A 44 -12.86 0.28 0.17
C TRP A 44 -13.91 -0.83 0.17
N PHE A 45 -14.12 -1.39 -1.01
CA PHE A 45 -14.90 -2.58 -1.28
C PHE A 45 -13.96 -3.69 -1.80
N LEU A 46 -14.21 -4.93 -1.43
CA LEU A 46 -13.46 -6.10 -1.87
C LEU A 46 -14.42 -7.18 -2.37
N ALA A 47 -14.12 -7.76 -3.53
CA ALA A 47 -14.81 -8.94 -4.06
C ALA A 47 -13.81 -10.07 -4.27
N HIS A 48 -14.15 -11.25 -3.75
CA HIS A 48 -13.39 -12.48 -3.90
C HIS A 48 -14.04 -13.36 -4.97
N PHE A 49 -13.25 -13.72 -5.98
CA PHE A 49 -13.65 -14.59 -7.08
C PHE A 49 -12.91 -15.92 -6.98
N PRO A 50 -13.62 -17.05 -6.81
CA PRO A 50 -12.99 -18.36 -6.84
C PRO A 50 -12.55 -18.65 -8.29
N ILE A 51 -11.25 -18.92 -8.48
CA ILE A 51 -10.70 -19.32 -9.79
C ILE A 51 -10.27 -20.78 -9.69
N SER A 52 -10.88 -21.62 -10.53
CA SER A 52 -10.48 -23.02 -10.66
C SER A 52 -9.07 -23.13 -11.21
N GLY A 53 -8.15 -23.72 -10.44
CA GLY A 53 -6.75 -23.96 -10.86
C GLY A 53 -5.70 -23.26 -10.00
N ASN A 54 -6.08 -22.29 -9.18
CA ASN A 54 -5.19 -21.63 -8.21
C ASN A 54 -5.57 -22.00 -6.77
N ALA A 55 -4.64 -21.86 -5.83
CA ALA A 55 -4.85 -22.32 -4.46
C ALA A 55 -5.89 -21.51 -3.67
N GLY A 56 -6.07 -20.23 -4.00
CA GLY A 56 -6.94 -19.34 -3.22
C GLY A 56 -7.82 -18.38 -4.03
N GLY A 57 -7.85 -18.42 -5.37
CA GLY A 57 -8.68 -17.52 -6.16
C GLY A 57 -8.10 -16.10 -6.36
N LEU A 58 -8.98 -15.14 -6.61
CA LEU A 58 -8.66 -13.77 -6.99
C LEU A 58 -9.47 -12.75 -6.18
N ASP A 59 -8.79 -11.81 -5.54
CA ASP A 59 -9.43 -10.68 -4.87
C ASP A 59 -9.29 -9.40 -5.68
N LEU A 60 -10.38 -8.66 -5.81
CA LEU A 60 -10.41 -7.31 -6.34
C LEU A 60 -10.84 -6.34 -5.24
N LYS A 61 -9.92 -5.46 -4.83
CA LYS A 61 -10.18 -4.36 -3.90
C LYS A 61 -10.25 -3.04 -4.66
N LEU A 62 -11.28 -2.24 -4.38
CA LEU A 62 -11.54 -0.94 -5.00
C LEU A 62 -11.78 0.13 -3.92
N GLY A 63 -11.16 1.29 -4.08
CA GLY A 63 -11.35 2.45 -3.19
C GLY A 63 -10.04 2.97 -2.62
N GLU A 64 -10.13 3.62 -1.47
CA GLU A 64 -8.99 4.14 -0.73
C GLU A 64 -8.55 3.12 0.33
N PHE A 65 -7.33 2.63 0.19
CA PHE A 65 -6.75 1.63 1.06
C PHE A 65 -5.33 2.02 1.49
N MET A 66 -4.95 1.56 2.67
CA MET A 66 -3.56 1.64 3.12
C MET A 66 -2.67 0.76 2.23
N THR A 67 -1.57 1.32 1.75
CA THR A 67 -0.58 0.62 0.94
C THR A 67 0.29 -0.31 1.80
N CYS A 68 0.69 -1.45 1.25
CA CYS A 68 1.42 -2.51 1.97
C CYS A 68 2.94 -2.30 1.97
N PHE A 69 3.38 -1.05 2.07
CA PHE A 69 4.79 -0.70 2.00
C PHE A 69 5.35 -0.44 3.41
N GLY A 70 6.53 -0.98 3.70
CA GLY A 70 7.24 -0.79 4.95
C GLY A 70 6.75 -1.66 6.12
N ALA A 71 7.57 -1.72 7.17
CA ALA A 71 7.31 -2.47 8.39
C ALA A 71 6.30 -1.80 9.33
N ASP A 72 6.25 -0.47 9.33
CA ASP A 72 5.35 0.32 10.17
C ASP A 72 4.06 0.67 9.42
N MET A 73 2.93 0.48 10.09
CA MET A 73 1.59 0.81 9.59
C MET A 73 1.14 2.17 10.11
N SER A 74 0.29 2.88 9.35
CA SER A 74 -0.31 4.13 9.83
C SER A 74 -1.16 3.93 11.08
N ASP A 75 -1.86 2.79 11.20
CA ASP A 75 -2.51 2.36 12.45
C ASP A 75 -1.46 1.91 13.48
N PRO A 76 -1.22 2.70 14.54
CA PRO A 76 -0.17 2.41 15.51
C PRO A 76 -0.42 1.12 16.31
N ARG A 77 -1.67 0.62 16.35
CA ARG A 77 -2.00 -0.64 17.04
C ARG A 77 -1.45 -1.86 16.33
N ARG A 78 -1.06 -1.72 15.06
CA ARG A 78 -0.47 -2.80 14.25
C ARG A 78 1.06 -2.81 14.34
N ASN A 79 1.67 -1.81 14.97
CA ASN A 79 3.13 -1.69 15.06
C ASN A 79 3.66 -2.37 16.32
N VAL A 80 4.87 -2.95 16.20
CA VAL A 80 5.53 -3.64 17.31
C VAL A 80 6.07 -2.65 18.34
N PHE A 81 6.51 -1.48 17.90
CA PHE A 81 7.06 -0.43 18.73
C PHE A 81 6.18 0.81 18.72
N TYR A 82 6.29 1.60 19.80
CA TYR A 82 5.61 2.89 19.90
C TYR A 82 6.27 3.96 19.02
N SER A 83 7.60 3.90 18.91
CA SER A 83 8.39 4.75 18.02
C SER A 83 8.35 4.20 16.59
N ARG A 84 8.27 5.10 15.61
CA ARG A 84 8.29 4.75 14.19
C ARG A 84 9.71 4.72 13.63
N ASP A 85 9.93 3.86 12.65
CA ASP A 85 11.14 3.86 11.86
C ASP A 85 11.25 5.12 10.98
N TYR A 86 12.46 5.38 10.49
CA TYR A 86 12.72 6.54 9.65
C TYR A 86 12.12 6.38 8.25
N ILE A 87 12.00 5.14 7.75
CA ILE A 87 11.53 4.84 6.39
C ILE A 87 10.03 5.15 6.26
N PHE A 88 9.25 4.95 7.32
CA PHE A 88 7.81 5.24 7.37
C PHE A 88 7.46 6.65 6.89
N ASN A 89 8.24 7.67 7.26
CA ASN A 89 7.94 9.05 6.89
C ASN A 89 8.44 9.47 5.49
N PHE A 90 9.36 8.74 4.88
CA PHE A 90 10.09 9.22 3.70
C PHE A 90 10.15 8.25 2.52
N GLY A 91 9.88 6.96 2.72
CA GLY A 91 10.08 5.90 1.71
C GLY A 91 8.80 5.23 1.21
N CYS A 92 7.65 5.50 1.82
CA CYS A 92 6.43 4.71 1.67
C CYS A 92 5.19 5.59 1.39
N PRO A 93 4.40 5.31 0.33
CA PRO A 93 3.04 5.84 0.18
C PRO A 93 2.17 5.44 1.39
N PHE A 94 1.33 6.32 1.94
CA PHE A 94 0.47 5.97 3.08
C PHE A 94 -0.88 5.41 2.64
N HIS A 95 -1.46 6.01 1.60
CA HIS A 95 -2.76 5.66 1.06
C HIS A 95 -2.71 5.59 -0.47
N GLY A 96 -3.31 4.54 -1.02
CA GLY A 96 -3.55 4.39 -2.45
C GLY A 96 -5.04 4.40 -2.73
N THR A 97 -5.50 5.30 -3.60
CA THR A 97 -6.87 5.27 -4.13
C THR A 97 -6.86 4.67 -5.52
N GLY A 98 -7.51 3.53 -5.68
CA GLY A 98 -7.53 2.83 -6.95
C GLY A 98 -8.09 1.43 -6.88
N ALA A 99 -7.49 0.55 -7.69
CA ALA A 99 -7.87 -0.85 -7.78
C ALA A 99 -6.64 -1.73 -7.49
N LEU A 100 -6.79 -2.66 -6.56
CA LEU A 100 -5.77 -3.66 -6.22
C LEU A 100 -6.33 -5.06 -6.47
N LEU A 101 -5.63 -5.82 -7.29
CA LEU A 101 -5.89 -7.20 -7.59
C LEU A 101 -4.87 -8.08 -6.84
N THR A 102 -5.37 -9.07 -6.11
CA THR A 102 -4.54 -10.06 -5.40
C THR A 102 -4.86 -11.45 -5.93
N LEU A 103 -3.86 -12.10 -6.51
CA LEU A 103 -3.97 -13.46 -6.99
C LEU A 103 -3.30 -14.42 -6.00
N HIS A 104 -4.09 -15.32 -5.43
CA HIS A 104 -3.61 -16.35 -4.51
C HIS A 104 -3.08 -17.56 -5.31
N VAL A 105 -1.81 -17.47 -5.73
CA VAL A 105 -1.18 -18.44 -6.63
C VAL A 105 -0.99 -19.80 -5.93
N ALA A 106 -0.48 -19.79 -4.70
CA ALA A 106 -0.26 -20.97 -3.88
C ALA A 106 -0.71 -20.70 -2.44
N PRO A 107 -0.84 -21.74 -1.56
CA PRO A 107 -1.22 -21.52 -0.16
C PRO A 107 -0.29 -20.57 0.60
N ASP A 108 0.94 -20.46 0.12
CA ASP A 108 2.03 -19.71 0.71
C ASP A 108 2.49 -18.54 -0.18
N LEU A 109 1.82 -18.25 -1.31
CA LEU A 109 2.26 -17.22 -2.27
C LEU A 109 1.08 -16.45 -2.87
N ASP A 110 1.13 -15.13 -2.64
CA ASP A 110 0.21 -14.15 -3.20
C ASP A 110 0.95 -13.19 -4.12
N VAL A 111 0.31 -12.83 -5.22
CA VAL A 111 0.81 -11.84 -6.18
C VAL A 111 -0.16 -10.68 -6.25
N TYR A 112 0.37 -9.47 -6.18
CA TYR A 112 -0.37 -8.22 -6.18
C TYR A 112 -0.11 -7.46 -7.48
N ALA A 113 -1.16 -6.90 -8.04
CA ALA A 113 -1.09 -5.94 -9.13
C ALA A 113 -2.20 -4.92 -8.95
N GLY A 114 -1.89 -3.64 -9.14
CA GLY A 114 -2.82 -2.57 -8.88
C GLY A 114 -2.48 -1.35 -9.70
N ILE A 115 -3.50 -0.53 -9.87
CA ILE A 115 -3.37 0.81 -10.43
C ILE A 115 -3.92 1.77 -9.37
N ASP A 116 -3.17 2.83 -9.12
CA ASP A 116 -3.62 3.94 -8.29
C ASP A 116 -3.55 5.24 -9.09
N ARG A 117 -4.33 6.24 -8.65
CA ARG A 117 -4.33 7.58 -9.26
C ARG A 117 -3.10 8.41 -8.87
N GLY A 118 -2.09 7.81 -8.24
CA GLY A 118 -0.94 8.48 -7.64
C GLY A 118 -0.87 8.28 -6.13
N VAL A 119 0.32 8.48 -5.58
CA VAL A 119 0.60 8.40 -4.13
C VAL A 119 -0.23 9.47 -3.39
N ASN A 120 -1.07 9.04 -2.43
CA ASN A 120 -1.87 9.91 -1.56
C ASN A 120 -2.84 10.87 -2.29
N VAL A 121 -3.47 10.44 -3.41
CA VAL A 121 -4.49 11.24 -4.13
C VAL A 121 -5.81 10.48 -4.20
N ALA A 122 -6.92 11.13 -3.81
CA ALA A 122 -8.26 10.56 -3.79
C ALA A 122 -9.16 11.07 -4.94
N LEU A 123 -9.36 12.40 -5.07
CA LEU A 123 -10.35 12.96 -6.01
C LEU A 123 -9.79 13.97 -7.03
N GLU A 124 -8.80 14.80 -6.69
CA GLU A 124 -8.24 15.80 -7.62
C GLU A 124 -6.97 15.29 -8.31
N ASP A 125 -7.03 15.25 -9.64
CA ASP A 125 -5.98 14.74 -10.52
C ASP A 125 -4.83 15.75 -10.63
N ASN A 126 -3.59 15.29 -10.45
CA ASN A 126 -2.40 16.10 -10.74
C ASN A 126 -1.48 15.45 -11.79
N ASN A 127 -1.85 14.28 -12.34
CA ASN A 127 -1.13 13.71 -13.47
C ASN A 127 -2.02 12.76 -14.27
N ASP A 128 -2.10 12.98 -15.59
CA ASP A 128 -2.97 12.27 -16.56
C ASP A 128 -2.52 10.82 -16.84
N ALA A 129 -1.78 10.18 -15.92
CA ALA A 129 -1.19 8.86 -16.07
C ALA A 129 -1.34 8.01 -14.79
N PRO A 130 -1.95 6.80 -14.88
CA PRO A 130 -2.11 5.91 -13.74
C PRO A 130 -0.73 5.42 -13.26
N SER A 131 -0.53 5.40 -11.94
CA SER A 131 0.66 4.79 -11.35
C SER A 131 0.39 3.31 -11.10
N PHE A 132 1.40 2.48 -11.34
CA PHE A 132 1.31 1.04 -11.19
C PHE A 132 1.89 0.63 -9.83
N TYR A 133 1.19 -0.29 -9.15
CA TYR A 133 1.69 -0.97 -7.98
C TYR A 133 1.66 -2.47 -8.20
N GLY A 134 2.69 -3.20 -7.80
CA GLY A 134 2.70 -4.65 -7.94
C GLY A 134 3.80 -5.30 -7.13
N GLY A 135 3.61 -6.57 -6.81
CA GLY A 135 4.55 -7.29 -5.96
C GLY A 135 4.10 -8.70 -5.64
N ALA A 136 4.78 -9.31 -4.68
CA ALA A 136 4.43 -10.64 -4.19
C ALA A 136 4.69 -10.73 -2.69
N MET A 137 3.86 -11.51 -2.01
CA MET A 137 4.05 -11.91 -0.62
C MET A 137 4.14 -13.43 -0.55
N MET A 138 5.12 -13.92 0.19
CA MET A 138 5.33 -15.34 0.39
C MET A 138 5.46 -15.67 1.87
N ASN A 139 4.69 -16.66 2.33
CA ASN A 139 4.76 -17.22 3.67
C ASN A 139 5.43 -18.59 3.62
N CYS A 140 6.74 -18.66 3.81
CA CYS A 140 7.48 -19.91 3.71
C CYS A 140 7.87 -20.48 5.09
N CYS A 141 8.54 -21.64 5.08
CA CYS A 141 9.02 -22.32 6.28
C CYS A 141 7.91 -22.60 7.31
N LYS A 142 6.71 -23.00 6.85
CA LYS A 142 5.52 -23.26 7.70
C LYS A 142 5.09 -22.02 8.51
N GLY A 143 5.12 -20.84 7.90
CA GLY A 143 4.73 -19.57 8.53
C GLY A 143 5.76 -18.99 9.50
N LYS A 144 7.01 -19.46 9.44
CA LYS A 144 8.12 -18.87 10.22
C LYS A 144 8.74 -17.67 9.53
N VAL A 145 8.63 -17.60 8.20
CA VAL A 145 9.19 -16.51 7.40
C VAL A 145 8.08 -15.97 6.49
N CYS A 146 7.85 -14.67 6.58
CA CYS A 146 6.98 -13.92 5.68
C CYS A 146 7.84 -12.89 4.96
N CYS A 147 7.86 -12.92 3.64
CA CYS A 147 8.55 -11.94 2.81
C CYS A 147 7.52 -11.25 1.92
N ALA A 148 7.50 -9.93 1.91
CA ALA A 148 6.75 -9.13 0.96
C ALA A 148 7.73 -8.29 0.15
N ALA A 149 7.58 -8.30 -1.17
CA ALA A 149 8.36 -7.47 -2.07
C ALA A 149 7.38 -6.73 -2.99
N MET A 150 7.39 -5.40 -2.90
CA MET A 150 6.41 -4.56 -3.59
C MET A 150 7.12 -3.44 -4.35
N THR A 151 6.57 -3.05 -5.49
CA THR A 151 7.07 -1.96 -6.33
C THR A 151 5.93 -1.05 -6.72
N HIS A 152 6.15 0.25 -6.62
CA HIS A 152 5.33 1.30 -7.19
C HIS A 152 6.15 2.01 -8.27
N ALA A 153 5.51 2.29 -9.39
CA ALA A 153 6.11 2.96 -10.52
C ALA A 153 5.09 3.91 -11.12
N GLY A 154 5.40 5.20 -11.15
CA GLY A 154 4.49 6.18 -11.73
C GLY A 154 5.12 7.57 -11.89
N PRO A 155 4.52 8.42 -12.74
CA PRO A 155 4.95 9.80 -12.88
C PRO A 155 4.40 10.62 -11.71
N GLU A 156 5.26 11.05 -10.78
CA GLU A 156 4.85 11.75 -9.54
C GLU A 156 4.92 13.29 -9.64
N ASN A 157 5.34 13.86 -10.78
CA ASN A 157 5.52 15.31 -10.94
C ASN A 157 4.26 16.00 -11.51
N PRO A 158 3.79 17.13 -10.92
CA PRO A 158 2.71 17.92 -11.49
C PRO A 158 3.00 18.32 -12.95
N ARG A 159 2.12 17.93 -13.88
CA ARG A 159 2.21 18.28 -15.32
C ARG A 159 3.45 17.73 -16.06
N ASP A 160 4.08 16.67 -15.55
CA ASP A 160 5.16 15.98 -16.26
C ASP A 160 4.92 14.47 -16.29
N ASN A 161 4.65 13.96 -17.49
CA ASN A 161 4.46 12.53 -17.77
C ASN A 161 5.78 11.75 -17.95
N HIS A 162 6.95 12.40 -17.81
CA HIS A 162 8.27 11.79 -18.06
C HIS A 162 9.08 11.52 -16.78
N GLY A 163 8.73 12.13 -15.64
CA GLY A 163 9.38 11.93 -14.36
C GLY A 163 8.93 10.66 -13.63
N TYR A 164 9.26 9.48 -14.14
CA TYR A 164 8.95 8.22 -13.46
C TYR A 164 9.77 8.10 -12.17
N ARG A 165 9.07 7.88 -11.05
CA ARG A 165 9.65 7.41 -9.81
C ARG A 165 9.31 5.94 -9.61
N TYR A 166 10.32 5.18 -9.22
CA TYR A 166 10.23 3.80 -8.83
C TYR A 166 10.51 3.71 -7.33
N LEU A 167 9.57 3.12 -6.59
CA LEU A 167 9.70 2.81 -5.18
C LEU A 167 9.57 1.31 -5.04
N SER A 168 10.64 0.63 -4.66
CA SER A 168 10.66 -0.79 -4.35
C SER A 168 10.89 -0.99 -2.87
N ASP A 169 10.22 -1.96 -2.30
CA ASP A 169 10.30 -2.27 -0.88
C ASP A 169 10.33 -3.78 -0.67
N VAL A 170 11.20 -4.22 0.24
CA VAL A 170 11.29 -5.63 0.63
C VAL A 170 11.24 -5.73 2.15
N LEU A 171 10.10 -6.21 2.65
CA LEU A 171 9.87 -6.48 4.06
C LEU A 171 10.00 -7.99 4.32
N THR A 172 10.83 -8.35 5.29
CA THR A 172 10.95 -9.74 5.76
C THR A 172 10.71 -9.81 7.26
N THR A 173 9.71 -10.60 7.67
CA THR A 173 9.47 -10.99 9.06
C THR A 173 9.87 -12.45 9.25
N TRP A 174 10.82 -12.69 10.16
CA TRP A 174 11.37 -14.02 10.43
C TRP A 174 11.33 -14.35 11.92
N LYS A 175 10.59 -15.40 12.28
CA LYS A 175 10.69 -16.08 13.58
C LYS A 175 11.95 -16.93 13.63
N VAL A 176 13.06 -16.33 14.02
CA VAL A 176 14.37 -16.99 14.15
C VAL A 176 14.31 -18.10 15.21
N THR A 177 13.62 -17.83 16.32
CA THR A 177 13.30 -18.81 17.37
C THR A 177 11.90 -18.54 17.92
N ASP A 178 11.41 -19.40 18.82
CA ASP A 178 10.11 -19.19 19.48
C ASP A 178 10.06 -17.93 20.37
N ARG A 179 11.23 -17.30 20.63
CA ARG A 179 11.35 -16.08 21.45
C ARG A 179 11.93 -14.88 20.70
N ILE A 180 12.45 -15.09 19.49
CA ILE A 180 13.16 -14.06 18.73
C ILE A 180 12.51 -13.95 17.35
N THR A 181 11.95 -12.78 17.07
CA THR A 181 11.46 -12.39 15.76
C THR A 181 12.30 -11.24 15.24
N SER A 182 12.78 -11.37 14.01
CA SER A 182 13.47 -10.31 13.28
C SER A 182 12.52 -9.74 12.24
N ILE A 183 12.49 -8.42 12.14
CA ILE A 183 11.80 -7.69 11.07
C ILE A 183 12.87 -6.87 10.36
N THR A 184 12.97 -7.03 9.04
CA THR A 184 13.95 -6.34 8.21
C THR A 184 13.22 -5.66 7.07
N ASP A 185 13.43 -4.36 6.93
CA ASP A 185 12.81 -3.51 5.93
C ASP A 185 13.88 -2.86 5.05
N LEU A 186 13.71 -2.93 3.73
CA LEU A 186 14.65 -2.44 2.72
C LEU A 186 13.90 -1.70 1.61
N ASN A 187 14.06 -0.39 1.61
CA ASN A 187 13.47 0.50 0.62
C ASN A 187 14.49 0.97 -0.42
N TYR A 188 14.11 0.95 -1.69
CA TYR A 188 14.88 1.47 -2.81
C TYR A 188 14.03 2.44 -3.62
N ALA A 189 14.45 3.70 -3.64
CA ALA A 189 13.80 4.76 -4.39
C ALA A 189 14.71 5.26 -5.52
N TYR A 190 14.19 5.31 -6.74
CA TYR A 190 14.89 5.87 -7.89
C TYR A 190 13.94 6.78 -8.68
N ALA A 191 14.37 8.01 -8.94
CA ALA A 191 13.60 8.99 -9.71
C ALA A 191 14.43 9.50 -10.89
N ILE A 192 13.82 9.61 -12.07
CA ILE A 192 14.44 10.22 -13.24
C ILE A 192 14.09 11.72 -13.23
N LEU A 193 15.08 12.56 -12.96
CA LEU A 193 14.98 14.02 -12.99
C LEU A 193 15.62 14.55 -14.28
N PHE A 194 14.80 14.78 -15.31
CA PHE A 194 15.12 15.41 -16.60
C PHE A 194 16.19 14.74 -17.51
N ASP A 195 15.83 14.48 -18.76
CA ASP A 195 16.78 14.24 -19.86
C ASP A 195 17.28 15.61 -20.38
N LEU A 196 18.57 15.91 -20.24
CA LEU A 196 19.23 17.11 -20.79
C LEU A 196 19.52 16.97 -22.30
N ARG A 197 18.58 16.45 -23.08
CA ARG A 197 18.69 16.35 -24.54
C ARG A 197 17.48 16.99 -25.21
N GLY A 198 17.62 18.31 -25.43
CA GLY A 198 16.78 19.13 -26.30
C GLY A 198 17.49 20.44 -26.56
#